data_AF-A0A0S6W4M0-F1
#
_entry.id   AF-A0A0S6W4M0-F1
#
_cell.length_a   1.000
_cell.length_b   1.000
_cell.length_c   1.000
_cell.angle_alpha   90.00
_cell.angle_beta   90.00
_cell.angle_gamma   90.00
#
_symmetry.space_group_name_H-M   'P 1'
#
loop_
_entity.id
_entity.type
_entity.pdbx_description
1 polymer ?
#
loop_
_entity_poly.entity_id
_entity_poly.type
_entity_poly.pdbx_seq_one_letter_code
_entity_poly.pdbx_strand_id
1 'polypeptide(L)'
;MTATVNIPVEYITVLQALGGMKEAIQDAIRLYAIERVGERIGKLQREIASFQAQYGMRYEQFYTAVTTDEAFAQTLRQTHPTWERDFQTWEYDLEELQEWLGHLGRISMPS
;
A
#
# COMPACT_ATOMS: atom_id res chain seq x y z
N MET A 1 -23.44 -0.68 1.93
CA MET A 1 -23.50 -0.18 3.33
C MET A 1 -23.52 1.33 3.29
N THR A 2 -24.18 1.98 4.24
CA THR A 2 -24.18 3.44 4.40
C THR A 2 -23.54 3.78 5.75
N ALA A 3 -22.80 4.90 5.79
CA ALA A 3 -22.19 5.43 7.01
C ALA A 3 -22.68 6.87 7.21
N THR A 4 -22.87 7.27 8.47
CA THR A 4 -23.25 8.64 8.83
C THR A 4 -22.04 9.37 9.38
N VAL A 5 -21.78 10.56 8.85
CA VAL A 5 -20.69 11.44 9.29
C VAL A 5 -21.25 12.81 9.68
N ASN A 6 -20.71 13.40 10.74
CA ASN A 6 -21.06 14.76 11.14
C ASN A 6 -20.23 15.77 10.36
N ILE A 7 -20.90 16.68 9.65
CA ILE A 7 -20.28 17.74 8.86
C ILE A 7 -20.76 19.08 9.41
N PRO A 8 -19.86 20.07 9.63
CA PRO A 8 -20.25 21.42 10.00
C PRO A 8 -21.28 22.01 9.05
N VAL A 9 -22.30 22.68 9.61
CA VAL A 9 -23.41 23.24 8.83
C VAL A 9 -22.93 24.27 7.82
N GLU A 10 -21.87 25.03 8.14
CA GLU A 10 -21.32 26.04 7.21
C GLU A 10 -20.91 25.42 5.86
N TYR A 11 -20.31 24.23 5.87
CA TYR A 11 -19.88 23.53 4.65
C TYR A 11 -21.08 23.02 3.85
N ILE A 12 -22.11 22.52 4.54
CA ILE A 12 -23.37 22.07 3.92
C ILE A 12 -24.04 23.24 3.20
N THR A 13 -24.14 24.40 3.84
CA THR A 13 -24.78 25.59 3.25
C THR A 13 -24.08 26.04 1.98
N VAL A 14 -22.74 26.07 1.97
CA VAL A 14 -21.95 26.42 0.78
C VAL A 14 -22.15 25.40 -0.34
N LEU A 15 -22.05 24.11 -0.04
CA LEU A 15 -22.19 23.04 -1.04
C LEU A 15 -23.62 22.95 -1.60
N GLN A 16 -24.64 23.22 -0.78
CA GLN A 16 -26.02 23.30 -1.25
C GLN A 16 -26.23 24.46 -2.22
N ALA A 17 -25.65 25.62 -1.95
CA ALA A 17 -25.76 26.80 -2.82
C ALA A 17 -25.09 26.57 -4.19
N LEU A 18 -24.04 25.75 -4.24
CA LEU A 18 -23.34 25.37 -5.47
C LEU A 18 -24.06 24.27 -6.27
N GLY A 19 -25.03 23.57 -5.67
CA GLY A 19 -25.70 22.42 -6.26
C GLY A 19 -24.83 21.16 -6.27
N GLY A 20 -25.46 19.99 -6.42
CA GLY A 20 -24.73 18.71 -6.51
C GLY A 20 -23.97 18.32 -5.24
N MET A 21 -24.44 18.75 -4.06
CA MET A 21 -23.76 18.52 -2.77
C MET A 21 -23.40 17.04 -2.55
N LYS A 22 -24.30 16.12 -2.90
CA LYS A 22 -24.08 14.70 -2.68
C LYS A 22 -22.95 14.18 -3.55
N GLU A 23 -22.97 14.52 -4.83
CA GLU A 23 -21.96 14.16 -5.81
C GLU A 23 -20.61 14.78 -5.44
N ALA A 24 -20.59 16.07 -5.06
CA ALA A 24 -19.39 16.76 -4.62
C ALA A 24 -18.76 16.12 -3.38
N ILE A 25 -19.56 15.73 -2.38
CA ILE A 25 -19.05 15.03 -1.19
C ILE A 25 -18.52 13.65 -1.56
N GLN A 26 -19.24 12.90 -2.40
CA GLN A 26 -18.81 11.58 -2.83
C GLN A 26 -17.49 11.64 -3.62
N ASP A 27 -17.36 12.59 -4.54
CA ASP A 27 -16.13 12.80 -5.30
C ASP A 27 -14.97 13.26 -4.42
N ALA A 28 -15.20 14.19 -3.48
CA ALA A 28 -14.16 14.63 -2.56
C ALA A 28 -13.64 13.47 -1.69
N ILE A 29 -14.53 12.63 -1.16
CA ILE A 29 -14.16 11.44 -0.38
C ILE A 29 -13.41 10.44 -1.27
N ARG A 30 -13.88 10.21 -2.51
CA ARG A 30 -13.22 9.30 -3.46
C ARG A 30 -11.81 9.76 -3.79
N LEU A 31 -11.64 11.03 -4.13
CA LEU A 31 -10.33 11.61 -4.46
C LEU A 31 -9.37 11.53 -3.28
N TYR A 32 -9.84 11.86 -2.07
CA TYR A 32 -9.04 11.73 -0.86
C TYR A 32 -8.64 10.27 -0.59
N ALA A 33 -9.56 9.32 -0.77
CA ALA A 33 -9.25 7.90 -0.62
C ALA A 33 -8.21 7.43 -1.65
N ILE A 34 -8.34 7.83 -2.92
CA ILE A 34 -7.36 7.52 -3.98
C ILE A 34 -5.98 8.09 -3.61
N GLU A 35 -5.92 9.34 -3.16
CA GLU A 35 -4.67 9.98 -2.74
C GLU A 35 -4.00 9.20 -1.60
N ARG A 36 -4.73 8.87 -0.54
CA ARG A 36 -4.20 8.12 0.62
C ARG A 36 -3.74 6.71 0.25
N VAL A 37 -4.49 6.02 -0.61
CA VAL A 37 -4.07 4.71 -1.11
C VAL A 37 -2.80 4.84 -1.95
N GLY A 38 -2.71 5.87 -2.80
CA GLY A 38 -1.51 6.17 -3.59
C GLY A 38 -0.27 6.44 -2.73
N GLU A 39 -0.41 7.24 -1.66
CA GLU A 39 0.65 7.48 -0.69
C GLU A 39 1.14 6.18 -0.04
N ARG A 40 0.21 5.29 0.34
CA ARG A 40 0.54 4.00 0.97
C ARG A 40 1.24 3.06 0.00
N ILE A 41 0.74 2.92 -1.23
CA ILE A 41 1.38 2.15 -2.30
C ILE A 41 2.81 2.66 -2.54
N GLY A 42 2.98 3.98 -2.67
CA GLY A 42 4.29 4.58 -2.90
C GLY A 42 5.25 4.34 -1.74
N LYS A 43 4.77 4.28 -0.50
CA LYS A 43 5.58 3.91 0.67
C LYS A 43 6.05 2.46 0.58
N LEU A 44 5.14 1.51 0.38
CA LEU A 44 5.45 0.08 0.27
C LEU A 44 6.43 -0.21 -0.86
N GLN A 45 6.24 0.42 -2.02
CA GLN A 45 7.17 0.29 -3.16
C GLN A 45 8.59 0.72 -2.81
N ARG A 46 8.78 1.77 -2.00
CA ARG A 46 10.10 2.20 -1.53
C ARG A 46 10.71 1.21 -0.54
N GLU A 47 9.90 0.68 0.38
CA GLU A 47 10.33 -0.33 1.36
C GLU A 47 10.77 -1.62 0.64
N ILE A 48 9.96 -2.14 -0.28
CA ILE A 48 10.29 -3.28 -1.15
C ILE A 48 11.57 -3.02 -1.96
N ALA A 49 11.70 -1.85 -2.59
CA ALA A 49 12.90 -1.50 -3.34
C ALA A 49 14.16 -1.44 -2.46
N SER A 50 14.01 -1.05 -1.19
CA SER A 50 15.13 -1.03 -0.24
C SER A 50 15.65 -2.43 0.08
N PHE A 51 14.76 -3.43 0.23
CA PHE A 51 15.16 -4.82 0.39
C PHE A 51 15.81 -5.36 -0.89
N GLN A 52 15.26 -5.04 -2.06
CA GLN A 52 15.87 -5.43 -3.34
C GLN A 52 17.29 -4.88 -3.50
N ALA A 53 17.52 -3.63 -3.09
CA ALA A 53 18.84 -3.04 -3.10
C ALA A 53 19.78 -3.67 -2.06
N GLN A 54 19.27 -3.97 -0.85
CA GLN A 54 20.03 -4.60 0.23
C GLN A 54 20.52 -6.01 -0.14
N TYR A 55 19.67 -6.80 -0.78
CA TYR A 55 19.97 -8.20 -1.13
C TYR A 55 20.43 -8.39 -2.58
N GLY A 56 20.41 -7.32 -3.40
CA GLY A 56 20.88 -7.33 -4.78
C GLY A 56 20.01 -8.15 -5.74
N MET A 57 18.79 -8.50 -5.35
CA MET A 57 17.90 -9.37 -6.13
C MET A 57 16.42 -9.10 -5.83
N ARG A 58 15.52 -9.66 -6.63
CA ARG A 58 14.07 -9.59 -6.40
C ARG A 58 13.63 -10.60 -5.35
N TYR A 59 12.43 -10.41 -4.79
CA TYR A 59 11.88 -11.24 -3.73
C TYR A 59 11.84 -12.71 -4.11
N GLU A 60 11.38 -13.03 -5.32
CA GLU A 60 11.21 -14.41 -5.79
C GLU A 60 12.55 -15.14 -5.92
N GLN A 61 13.59 -14.39 -6.32
CA GLN A 61 14.96 -14.90 -6.38
C GLN A 61 15.51 -15.13 -4.98
N PHE A 62 15.29 -14.17 -4.07
CA PHE A 62 15.71 -14.27 -2.69
C PHE A 62 15.03 -15.44 -1.97
N TYR A 63 13.70 -15.55 -2.09
CA TYR A 63 12.88 -16.65 -1.58
C TYR A 63 13.41 -18.01 -2.05
N THR A 64 13.66 -18.14 -3.35
CA THR A 64 14.21 -19.37 -3.92
C THR A 64 15.58 -19.69 -3.35
N ALA A 65 16.48 -18.69 -3.28
CA ALA A 65 17.83 -18.87 -2.78
C ALA A 65 17.85 -19.30 -1.30
N VAL A 66 17.08 -18.64 -0.42
CA VAL A 66 17.05 -18.99 1.01
C VAL A 66 16.38 -20.34 1.30
N THR A 67 15.50 -20.82 0.42
CA THR A 67 14.78 -22.09 0.61
C THR A 67 15.46 -23.29 -0.05
N THR A 68 16.27 -23.07 -1.09
CA THR A 68 16.86 -24.15 -1.90
C THR A 68 18.37 -24.23 -1.85
N ASP A 69 19.07 -23.16 -1.45
CA ASP A 69 20.52 -23.11 -1.36
C ASP A 69 20.95 -22.91 0.11
N GLU A 70 21.37 -24.02 0.73
CA GLU A 70 21.83 -24.02 2.11
C GLU A 70 23.12 -23.19 2.29
N ALA A 71 24.02 -23.17 1.30
CA ALA A 71 25.25 -22.40 1.37
C ALA A 71 24.97 -20.90 1.31
N PHE A 72 24.00 -20.50 0.48
CA PHE A 72 23.50 -19.12 0.45
C PHE A 72 22.92 -18.73 1.82
N ALA A 73 22.02 -19.55 2.39
CA ALA A 73 21.42 -19.27 3.69
C ALA A 73 22.45 -19.19 4.83
N GLN A 74 23.47 -20.05 4.83
CA GLN A 74 24.57 -19.99 5.80
C GLN A 74 25.41 -18.71 5.64
N THR A 75 25.71 -18.30 4.41
CA THR A 75 26.44 -17.05 4.13
C THR A 75 25.64 -15.82 4.55
N LEU A 76 24.33 -15.85 4.29
CA LEU A 76 23.40 -14.79 4.62
C LEU A 76 23.30 -14.59 6.15
N ARG A 77 23.29 -15.67 6.93
CA ARG A 77 23.35 -15.58 8.41
C ARG A 77 24.59 -14.85 8.93
N GLN A 78 25.71 -14.97 8.24
CA GLN A 78 26.96 -14.32 8.65
C GLN A 78 27.04 -12.86 8.20
N THR A 79 26.49 -12.54 7.03
CA THR A 79 26.64 -11.23 6.37
C THR A 79 25.47 -10.28 6.65
N HIS A 80 24.26 -10.81 6.83
CA HIS A 80 23.03 -10.07 7.10
C HIS A 80 22.28 -10.70 8.28
N PRO A 81 22.67 -10.43 9.55
CA PRO A 81 22.08 -11.09 10.71
C PRO A 81 20.56 -10.89 10.88
N THR A 82 19.99 -9.85 10.26
CA THR A 82 18.56 -9.53 10.30
C THR A 82 17.75 -10.13 9.16
N TRP A 83 18.36 -10.95 8.30
CA TRP A 83 17.73 -11.39 7.06
C TRP A 83 16.40 -12.11 7.25
N GLU A 84 16.21 -12.89 8.33
CA GLU A 84 14.96 -13.61 8.59
C GLU A 84 13.80 -12.64 8.86
N ARG A 85 14.07 -11.58 9.63
CA ARG A 85 13.09 -10.53 9.91
C ARG A 85 12.82 -9.69 8.67
N ASP A 86 13.87 -9.34 7.95
CA ASP A 86 13.77 -8.55 6.72
C ASP A 86 12.98 -9.33 5.66
N PHE A 87 13.19 -10.65 5.57
CA PHE A 87 12.42 -11.57 4.71
C PHE A 87 10.93 -11.57 5.05
N GLN A 88 10.58 -11.75 6.33
CA GLN A 88 9.18 -11.70 6.79
C GLN A 88 8.53 -10.34 6.51
N THR A 89 9.26 -9.26 6.74
CA THR A 89 8.77 -7.89 6.50
C THR A 89 8.55 -7.67 5.02
N TRP A 90 9.47 -8.14 4.18
CA TRP A 90 9.37 -8.00 2.73
C TRP A 90 8.19 -8.79 2.15
N GLU A 91 7.95 -10.02 2.65
CA GLU A 91 6.77 -10.81 2.29
C GLU A 91 5.47 -10.06 2.65
N TYR A 92 5.38 -9.55 3.88
CA TYR A 92 4.25 -8.75 4.33
C TYR A 92 4.02 -7.50 3.47
N ASP A 93 5.08 -6.75 3.15
CA ASP A 93 4.96 -5.53 2.34
C ASP A 93 4.46 -5.83 0.91
N LEU A 94 4.83 -6.98 0.35
CA LEU A 94 4.35 -7.43 -0.96
C LEU A 94 2.87 -7.80 -0.93
N GLU A 95 2.43 -8.53 0.10
CA GLU A 95 1.02 -8.86 0.30
C GLU A 95 0.18 -7.59 0.51
N GLU A 96 0.66 -6.68 1.35
CA GLU A 96 -0.01 -5.42 1.63
C GLU A 96 -0.09 -4.54 0.36
N LEU A 97 0.97 -4.51 -0.45
CA LEU A 97 0.96 -3.80 -1.73
C LEU A 97 -0.13 -4.34 -2.67
N GLN A 98 -0.29 -5.65 -2.76
CA GLN A 98 -1.35 -6.26 -3.58
C GLN A 98 -2.74 -5.89 -3.07
N GLU A 99 -2.94 -5.90 -1.75
CA GLU A 99 -4.21 -5.49 -1.14
C GLU A 99 -4.55 -4.02 -1.49
N TRP A 100 -3.61 -3.09 -1.32
CA TRP A 100 -3.83 -1.69 -1.64
C TRP A 100 -4.04 -1.41 -3.13
N LEU A 101 -3.34 -2.13 -4.02
CA LEU A 101 -3.61 -2.09 -5.46
C LEU A 101 -5.05 -2.57 -5.76
N GLY A 102 -5.52 -3.60 -5.06
CA GLY A 102 -6.89 -4.06 -5.12
C GLY A 102 -7.89 -3.00 -4.65
N HIS A 103 -7.62 -2.31 -3.53
CA HIS A 103 -8.43 -1.19 -3.07
C HIS A 103 -8.49 -0.05 -4.10
N LEU A 104 -7.33 0.35 -4.65
CA LEU A 104 -7.25 1.40 -5.66
C LEU A 104 -8.09 1.04 -6.88
N GLY A 105 -8.01 -0.20 -7.37
CA GLY A 105 -8.80 -0.67 -8.51
C GLY A 105 -10.31 -0.58 -8.27
N ARG A 106 -10.77 -0.88 -7.04
CA ARG A 106 -12.21 -0.78 -6.68
C ARG A 106 -12.73 0.65 -6.63
N ILE A 107 -11.91 1.60 -6.17
CA ILE A 107 -12.35 3.00 -5.96
C ILE A 107 -12.04 3.92 -7.15
N SER A 108 -11.17 3.51 -8.07
CA SER A 108 -10.78 4.31 -9.25
C SER A 108 -11.78 4.20 -10.40
N MET A 109 -12.59 3.14 -10.47
CA MET A 109 -13.64 3.02 -11.48
C MET A 109 -14.89 3.79 -11.05
N PRO A 110 -15.39 4.76 -11.84
CA PRO A 110 -16.69 5.36 -11.58
C PRO A 110 -17.77 4.28 -11.72
N SER A 111 -18.71 4.24 -10.77
CA SER A 111 -19.93 3.42 -10.85
C SER A 111 -20.84 3.92 -11.96
#